data_AF-A0A7H8HZ21-F1
#
_entry.id   AF-A0A7H8HZ21-F1
#
_cell.length_a   1.000
_cell.length_b   1.000
_cell.length_c   1.000
_cell.angle_alpha   90.00
_cell.angle_beta   90.00
_cell.angle_gamma   90.00
#
_symmetry.space_group_name_H-M   'P 1'
#
loop_
_entity.id
_entity.type
_entity.pdbx_description
1 polymer ?
#
loop_
_entity_poly.entity_id
_entity_poly.type
_entity_poly.pdbx_seq_one_letter_code
_entity_poly.pdbx_strand_id
1 'polypeptide(L)'
;MTKLAQAGITTVIKADDERWAEGTRAWTVILSGAALGDQGAIRTESSDLPSGLRNVLGRLAARPGNWSWLTEFTSPRRAESR
;
A
#
# COMPACT_ATOMS: atom_id res chain seq x y z
N MET A 1 -9.10 2.65 0.54
CA MET A 1 -8.59 2.78 1.93
C MET A 1 -9.57 2.25 2.97
N THR A 2 -10.86 2.63 2.98
CA THR A 2 -11.86 2.13 3.96
C THR A 2 -11.93 0.59 4.08
N LYS A 3 -11.86 -0.12 2.95
CA LYS A 3 -11.84 -1.59 2.91
C LYS A 3 -10.66 -2.21 3.69
N LEU A 4 -9.50 -1.55 3.74
CA LEU A 4 -8.36 -2.01 4.54
C LEU A 4 -8.70 -1.97 6.04
N ALA A 5 -9.27 -0.86 6.50
CA ALA A 5 -9.68 -0.72 7.90
C ALA A 5 -10.76 -1.74 8.28
N GLN A 6 -11.74 -1.96 7.41
CA GLN A 6 -12.78 -2.99 7.60
C GLN A 6 -12.20 -4.40 7.65
N ALA A 7 -11.12 -4.65 6.90
CA ALA A 7 -10.39 -5.92 6.93
C ALA A 7 -9.40 -6.06 8.11
N GLY A 8 -9.42 -5.14 9.08
CA GLY A 8 -8.53 -5.19 10.24
C GLY A 8 -7.08 -4.80 9.92
N ILE A 9 -6.84 -4.10 8.82
CA ILE A 9 -5.54 -3.60 8.41
C ILE A 9 -5.36 -2.14 8.84
N THR A 10 -4.35 -1.90 9.67
CA THR A 10 -3.84 -0.56 9.95
C THR A 10 -2.89 -0.15 8.84
N THR A 11 -3.11 1.03 8.26
CA THR A 11 -2.27 1.59 7.19
C THR A 11 -1.58 2.86 7.66
N VAL A 12 -0.27 2.92 7.54
CA VAL A 12 0.54 4.13 7.75
C VAL A 12 1.15 4.55 6.42
N ILE A 13 0.98 5.82 6.07
CA ILE A 13 1.65 6.46 4.93
C ILE A 13 2.48 7.60 5.52
N LYS A 14 3.79 7.57 5.26
CA LYS A 14 4.74 8.58 5.71
C LYS A 14 5.43 9.20 4.50
N ALA A 15 5.47 10.52 4.45
CA ALA A 15 6.39 11.29 3.61
C ALA A 15 7.53 11.80 4.50
N ASP A 16 8.75 11.68 4.00
CA ASP A 16 9.98 12.02 4.70
C ASP A 16 10.67 13.16 3.94
N ASP A 17 10.75 14.33 4.56
CA ASP A 17 11.18 15.58 3.93
C ASP A 17 12.69 15.63 3.69
N GLU A 18 13.49 15.08 4.61
CA GLU A 18 14.93 14.91 4.43
C GLU A 18 15.21 14.02 3.21
N ARG A 19 14.56 12.84 3.15
CA ARG A 19 14.71 11.94 2.00
C ARG A 19 14.19 12.53 0.70
N TRP A 20 13.19 13.42 0.77
CA TRP A 20 12.70 14.17 -0.39
C TRP A 20 13.74 15.17 -0.89
N ALA A 21 14.35 15.95 0.01
CA ALA A 21 15.40 16.90 -0.32
C ALA A 21 16.63 16.22 -0.94
N GLU A 22 16.96 15.00 -0.51
CA GLU A 22 18.03 14.17 -1.06
C GLU A 22 17.67 13.46 -2.37
N GLY A 23 16.42 13.57 -2.85
CA GLY A 23 15.96 12.90 -4.06
C GLY A 23 15.87 11.37 -3.96
N THR A 24 15.69 10.83 -2.74
CA THR A 24 15.64 9.39 -2.48
C THR A 24 14.20 8.87 -2.32
N ARG A 25 14.02 7.68 -1.72
CA ARG A 25 12.71 7.05 -1.49
C ARG A 25 12.00 7.71 -0.30
N ALA A 26 11.44 8.90 -0.53
CA ALA A 26 10.78 9.72 0.48
C ALA A 26 9.48 9.13 1.05
N TRP A 27 8.84 8.20 0.33
CA TRP A 27 7.57 7.61 0.75
C TRP A 27 7.78 6.27 1.43
N THR A 28 7.19 6.09 2.60
CA THR A 28 7.08 4.80 3.29
C THR A 28 5.60 4.44 3.44
N VAL A 29 5.22 3.23 3.05
CA VAL A 29 3.88 2.69 3.28
C VAL A 29 3.99 1.41 4.11
N ILE A 30 3.22 1.34 5.18
CA ILE A 30 3.20 0.19 6.11
C ILE A 30 1.76 -0.29 6.25
N LEU A 31 1.56 -1.60 6.07
CA LEU A 31 0.34 -2.31 6.43
C LEU A 31 0.64 -3.21 7.62
N SER A 32 -0.20 -3.19 8.64
CA SER A 32 -0.08 -4.04 9.84
C SER A 32 -1.46 -4.48 10.32
N GLY A 33 -1.53 -5.48 11.19
CA GLY A 33 -2.78 -5.93 11.80
C GLY A 33 -2.95 -7.45 11.81
N ALA A 34 -3.90 -7.93 12.61
CA ALA A 34 -4.12 -9.35 12.84
C ALA A 34 -4.45 -10.14 11.54
N ALA A 35 -5.06 -9.49 10.55
CA ALA A 35 -5.37 -10.10 9.26
C ALA A 35 -4.13 -10.48 8.42
N LEU A 36 -2.93 -10.03 8.83
CA LEU A 36 -1.66 -10.41 8.21
C LEU A 36 -1.01 -11.66 8.83
N GLY A 37 -1.60 -12.22 9.89
CA GLY A 37 -1.05 -13.35 10.64
C GLY A 37 0.31 -13.04 11.29
N ASP A 38 1.11 -14.09 11.50
CA ASP A 38 2.41 -14.01 12.19
C ASP A 38 3.47 -13.17 11.46
N GLN A 39 3.20 -12.76 10.22
CA GLN A 39 4.13 -11.95 9.42
C GLN A 39 4.15 -10.46 9.82
N GLY A 40 3.33 -10.03 10.80
CA GLY A 40 3.43 -8.75 11.52
C GLY A 40 3.09 -7.49 10.72
N ALA A 41 3.78 -7.25 9.60
CA ALA A 41 3.58 -6.09 8.73
C ALA A 41 4.07 -6.32 7.27
N ILE A 42 3.63 -5.45 6.36
CA ILE A 42 4.19 -5.25 5.02
C ILE A 42 4.69 -3.81 4.96
N ARG A 43 5.96 -3.61 4.60
CA ARG A 43 6.54 -2.27 4.39
C ARG A 43 7.07 -2.11 2.98
N THR A 44 6.82 -0.97 2.37
CA THR A 44 7.43 -0.54 1.11
C THR A 44 8.00 0.87 1.24
N GLU A 45 9.06 1.14 0.47
CA GLU A 45 9.63 2.47 0.29
C GLU A 45 9.67 2.81 -1.19
N SER A 46 9.33 4.04 -1.56
CA SER A 46 9.25 4.48 -2.95
C SER A 46 9.57 5.97 -3.11
N SER A 47 9.94 6.36 -4.32
CA SER A 47 10.12 7.77 -4.71
C SER A 47 8.79 8.52 -4.85
N ASP A 48 7.69 7.81 -5.12
CA ASP A 48 6.35 8.36 -5.23
C ASP A 48 5.31 7.51 -4.50
N LEU A 49 4.24 8.14 -4.01
CA LEU A 49 3.18 7.48 -3.26
C LEU A 49 2.42 6.42 -4.08
N PRO A 50 1.99 6.65 -5.33
CA PRO A 50 1.31 5.64 -6.14
C PRO A 50 2.08 4.32 -6.27
N SER A 51 3.39 4.38 -6.53
CA SER A 51 4.25 3.20 -6.60
C SER A 51 4.33 2.47 -5.25
N GLY A 52 4.44 3.22 -4.15
CA GLY A 52 4.46 2.67 -2.80
C GLY A 52 3.18 1.90 -2.46
N LEU A 53 2.03 2.49 -2.79
CA LEU A 53 0.71 1.89 -2.63
C LEU A 53 0.53 0.64 -3.49
N ARG A 54 0.87 0.70 -4.79
CA ARG A 54 0.77 -0.45 -5.69
C ARG A 54 1.60 -1.63 -5.17
N ASN A 55 2.84 -1.36 -4.74
CA ASN A 55 3.75 -2.39 -4.25
C ASN A 55 3.24 -3.01 -2.94
N VAL A 56 2.74 -2.20 -2.00
CA VAL A 56 2.27 -2.72 -0.70
C VAL A 56 0.98 -3.54 -0.87
N LEU A 57 0.07 -3.10 -1.73
CA LEU A 57 -1.19 -3.79 -2.00
C LEU A 57 -0.98 -5.06 -2.83
N GLY A 58 -0.03 -5.07 -3.77
CA GLY A 58 0.37 -6.28 -4.48
C GLY A 58 0.96 -7.33 -3.53
N ARG A 59 1.79 -6.92 -2.57
CA ARG A 59 2.30 -7.82 -1.52
C ARG A 59 1.20 -8.33 -0.59
N LEU A 60 0.19 -7.50 -0.28
CA LEU A 60 -0.97 -7.93 0.49
C LEU A 60 -1.77 -8.99 -0.28
N ALA A 61 -2.04 -8.77 -1.56
CA ALA A 61 -2.80 -9.69 -2.41
C ALA A 61 -2.12 -11.07 -2.55
N ALA A 62 -0.80 -11.14 -2.41
CA ALA A 62 -0.04 -12.39 -2.44
C ALA A 62 -0.08 -13.18 -1.11
N ARG A 63 -0.64 -12.62 -0.03
CA ARG A 63 -0.79 -13.31 1.25
C ARG A 63 -2.08 -14.13 1.31
N PRO A 64 -2.14 -15.22 2.10
CA PRO A 64 -3.40 -15.89 2.40
C PRO A 64 -4.43 -14.90 2.96
N GLY A 65 -5.68 -14.98 2.53
CA GLY A 65 -6.77 -14.12 2.99
C GLY A 65 -7.75 -13.73 1.87
N ASN A 66 -8.82 -13.03 2.25
CA ASN A 66 -9.82 -12.55 1.29
C ASN A 66 -9.46 -11.16 0.76
N TRP A 67 -8.66 -11.15 -0.31
CA TRP A 67 -8.10 -9.93 -0.91
C TRP A 67 -8.60 -9.63 -2.32
N SER A 68 -9.63 -10.32 -2.80
CA SER A 68 -10.16 -10.19 -4.17
C SER A 68 -10.54 -8.76 -4.54
N TRP A 69 -10.98 -7.97 -3.56
CA TRP A 69 -11.34 -6.56 -3.67
C TRP A 69 -10.14 -5.62 -3.88
N LEU A 70 -8.89 -6.09 -3.74
CA LEU A 70 -7.69 -5.27 -4.00
C LEU A 70 -7.50 -4.95 -5.49
N THR A 71 -8.13 -5.72 -6.37
CA THR A 71 -8.10 -5.51 -7.84
C THR A 71 -8.61 -4.13 -8.27
N GLU A 72 -9.48 -3.51 -7.46
CA GLU A 72 -9.98 -2.14 -7.64
C GLU A 72 -8.88 -1.07 -7.46
N PHE A 73 -7.82 -1.38 -6.71
CA PHE A 73 -6.73 -0.45 -6.38
C PHE A 73 -5.47 -0.68 -7.21
N THR A 74 -5.32 -1.86 -7.80
CA THR A 74 -4.14 -2.24 -8.58
C THR A 74 -4.33 -2.05 -10.09
N SER A 75 -5.58 -1.92 -10.56
CA SER A 75 -5.88 -1.66 -11.96
C SER A 75 -5.61 -0.19 -12.30
N PRO A 76 -4.91 0.12 -13.42
CA PRO A 76 -4.86 1.48 -13.91
C PRO A 76 -6.29 1.94 -14.20
N ARG A 77 -6.68 3.08 -13.63
CA ARG A 77 -7.99 3.70 -13.90
C ARG A 77 -8.07 3.89 -15.41
N ARG A 78 -9.00 3.22 -16.11
CA ARG A 78 -9.24 3.50 -17.53
C ARG A 78 -9.53 4.98 -17.63
N ALA A 79 -8.78 5.69 -18.47
CA ALA A 79 -9.12 7.05 -18.83
C ALA A 79 -10.52 7.02 -19.44
N GLU A 80 -11.48 7.71 -18.82
CA GLU A 80 -12.75 7.99 -19.45
C GLU A 80 -12.46 8.96 -20.60
N SER A 81 -12.46 8.44 -21.82
CA SER A 81 -12.50 9.27 -23.03
C SER A 81 -13.82 10.05 -23.00
N ARG A 82 -13.72 11.37 -22.88
CA ARG A 82 -14.80 12.29 -23.27
C ARG A 82 -14.74 12.54 -24.77
#